data_AF-A0A955CIJ0-F1
#
_entry.id   AF-A0A955CIJ0-F1
#
_cell.length_a   1.000
_cell.length_b   1.000
_cell.length_c   1.000
_cell.angle_alpha   90.00
_cell.angle_beta   90.00
_cell.angle_gamma   90.00
#
_symmetry.space_group_name_H-M   'P 1'
#
loop_
_entity.id
_entity.type
_entity.pdbx_description
1 polymer ?
#
loop_
_entity_poly.entity_id
_entity_poly.type
_entity_poly.pdbx_seq_one_letter_code
_entity_poly.pdbx_strand_id
1 'polypeptide(L)'
;NSERTFSIQGRTFSHIVDPRTGWPVAQTLSATVLAESAATADVLATICSVLSPDESVLLVESIPRAACLIVTANGQRHASASWPGERLSALPSFPGETVASVQPAGVATSTTESRSRETGHEMVVDFEIRRSEDDRRYRRPYVAVWVEDKDGYPVKTLSLFLMTNDPGPRWHRDLRRWYSDEQVRNLAEGSDLIATVSKPTRNPGKYSVNWDGRDNAGKLIAPGEYTLLIEAAREHGTYQLMKHKFQFGGKSFEETLKGNVEIGSAKVKYEQRGN
;
A
#
# COMPACT_ATOMS: atom_id res chain seq x y z
N ASN A 1 4.65 -5.70 -7.80
CA ASN A 1 3.29 -5.91 -8.34
C ASN A 1 2.69 -7.17 -7.70
N SER A 2 2.42 -7.12 -6.39
CA SER A 2 2.08 -8.28 -5.54
C SER A 2 0.64 -8.27 -5.02
N GLU A 3 -0.25 -7.38 -5.49
CA GLU A 3 -1.49 -7.14 -4.75
C GLU A 3 -2.70 -8.00 -5.12
N ARG A 4 -2.66 -8.80 -6.20
CA ARG A 4 -3.72 -9.78 -6.52
C ARG A 4 -3.19 -10.93 -7.39
N THR A 5 -3.06 -12.12 -6.80
CA THR A 5 -2.80 -13.38 -7.50
C THR A 5 -3.89 -14.41 -7.16
N PHE A 6 -4.31 -15.23 -8.11
CA PHE A 6 -5.22 -16.36 -7.88
C PHE A 6 -4.54 -17.68 -8.23
N SER A 7 -4.81 -18.75 -7.47
CA SER A 7 -4.22 -20.07 -7.71
C SER A 7 -5.27 -21.04 -8.26
N ILE A 8 -4.98 -21.68 -9.39
CA ILE A 8 -5.81 -22.75 -9.97
C ILE A 8 -4.88 -23.95 -10.19
N GLN A 9 -5.23 -25.11 -9.61
CA GLN A 9 -4.45 -26.36 -9.70
C GLN A 9 -2.95 -26.19 -9.36
N GLY A 10 -2.64 -25.40 -8.33
CA GLY A 10 -1.26 -25.20 -7.86
C GLY A 10 -0.42 -24.23 -8.69
N ARG A 11 -1.00 -23.53 -9.66
CA ARG A 11 -0.34 -22.48 -10.44
C ARG A 11 -0.90 -21.11 -10.08
N THR A 12 -0.01 -20.15 -9.82
CA THR A 12 -0.34 -18.77 -9.45
C THR A 12 -0.47 -17.90 -10.70
N PHE A 13 -1.58 -17.19 -10.84
CA PHE A 13 -1.92 -16.36 -11.99
C PHE A 13 -2.04 -14.88 -11.57
N SER A 14 -1.51 -13.98 -12.41
CA SER A 14 -1.62 -12.53 -12.27
C SER A 14 -3.04 -12.03 -12.59
N HIS A 15 -3.47 -10.92 -11.98
CA HIS A 15 -4.75 -10.27 -12.30
C HIS A 15 -4.70 -9.45 -13.60
N ILE A 16 -3.52 -9.32 -14.22
CA ILE A 16 -3.33 -8.66 -15.52
C ILE A 16 -3.33 -9.75 -16.58
N VAL A 17 -4.25 -9.62 -17.54
CA VAL A 17 -4.45 -10.54 -18.65
C VAL A 17 -3.79 -9.96 -19.88
N ASP A 18 -2.96 -10.73 -20.57
CA ASP A 18 -2.45 -10.36 -21.88
C ASP A 18 -3.61 -10.42 -22.89
N PRO A 19 -4.01 -9.29 -23.50
CA PRO A 19 -5.14 -9.25 -24.42
C PRO A 19 -4.87 -10.00 -25.74
N ARG A 20 -3.61 -10.30 -26.07
CA ARG A 20 -3.24 -11.05 -27.29
C ARG A 20 -3.45 -12.55 -27.13
N THR A 21 -3.27 -13.06 -25.91
CA THR A 21 -3.32 -14.50 -25.61
C THR A 21 -4.50 -14.89 -24.74
N GLY A 22 -5.13 -13.95 -24.03
CA GLY A 22 -6.20 -14.20 -23.07
C GLY A 22 -5.71 -14.85 -21.77
N TRP A 23 -4.39 -14.96 -21.58
CA TRP A 23 -3.77 -15.61 -20.42
C TRP A 23 -3.18 -14.60 -19.42
N PRO A 24 -3.16 -14.92 -18.11
CA PRO A 24 -2.51 -14.11 -17.09
C PRO A 24 -1.00 -13.94 -17.34
N VAL A 25 -0.51 -12.71 -17.21
CA VAL A 25 0.91 -12.40 -17.45
C VAL A 25 1.76 -13.01 -16.34
N ALA A 26 2.66 -13.94 -16.71
CA ALA A 26 3.43 -14.74 -15.76
C ALA A 26 4.87 -14.26 -15.53
N GLN A 27 5.32 -13.22 -16.25
CA GLN A 27 6.75 -12.90 -16.37
C GLN A 27 7.22 -11.72 -15.49
N THR A 28 6.35 -10.75 -15.23
CA THR A 28 6.70 -9.50 -14.54
C THR A 28 6.19 -9.48 -13.10
N LEU A 29 7.11 -9.44 -12.13
CA LEU A 29 6.82 -9.34 -10.70
C LEU A 29 6.52 -7.91 -10.27
N SER A 30 7.16 -6.91 -10.88
CA SER A 30 6.88 -5.49 -10.66
C SER A 30 7.25 -4.62 -11.85
N ALA A 31 6.46 -3.58 -12.11
CA ALA A 31 6.78 -2.52 -13.05
C ALA A 31 6.64 -1.17 -12.32
N THR A 32 7.72 -0.39 -12.29
CA THR A 32 7.74 0.96 -11.74
C THR A 32 8.09 1.93 -12.85
N VAL A 33 7.32 3.01 -13.00
CA VAL A 33 7.50 3.99 -14.07
C VAL A 33 7.58 5.40 -13.47
N LEU A 34 8.54 6.19 -13.95
CA LEU A 34 8.64 7.62 -13.76
C LEU A 34 8.20 8.31 -15.05
N ALA A 35 7.34 9.31 -14.95
CA ALA A 35 6.89 10.12 -16.08
C ALA A 35 6.53 11.53 -15.60
N GLU A 36 6.30 12.45 -16.52
CA GLU A 36 5.93 13.84 -16.21
C GLU A 36 4.58 13.97 -15.48
N SER A 37 3.66 13.03 -15.70
CA SER A 37 2.37 13.01 -15.01
C SER A 37 2.06 11.63 -14.42
N ALA A 38 1.33 11.61 -13.29
CA ALA A 38 0.90 10.39 -12.65
C ALA A 38 0.01 9.53 -13.57
N ALA A 39 -0.85 10.17 -14.39
CA ALA A 39 -1.69 9.47 -15.36
C ALA A 39 -0.85 8.74 -16.42
N THR A 40 0.20 9.38 -16.94
CA THR A 40 1.12 8.76 -17.90
C THR A 40 1.89 7.60 -17.25
N ALA A 41 2.36 7.77 -16.01
CA ALA A 41 3.07 6.73 -15.29
C ALA A 41 2.18 5.49 -15.03
N ASP A 42 0.92 5.69 -14.66
CA ASP A 42 -0.04 4.62 -14.35
C ASP A 42 -0.40 3.78 -15.59
N VAL A 43 -0.67 4.45 -16.72
CA VAL A 43 -0.93 3.78 -18.01
C VAL A 43 0.29 2.97 -18.44
N LEU A 44 1.49 3.56 -18.37
CA LEU A 44 2.72 2.87 -18.76
C LEU A 44 3.07 1.71 -17.84
N ALA A 45 2.87 1.83 -16.53
CA ALA A 45 3.09 0.75 -15.58
C ALA A 45 2.16 -0.44 -15.87
N THR A 46 0.93 -0.16 -16.28
CA THR A 46 -0.04 -1.19 -16.72
C THR A 46 0.43 -1.87 -18.00
N ILE A 47 0.86 -1.10 -19.01
CA ILE A 47 1.37 -1.66 -20.28
C ILE A 47 2.64 -2.49 -20.05
N CYS A 48 3.57 -2.00 -19.23
CA CYS A 48 4.81 -2.72 -18.88
C CYS A 48 4.57 -3.99 -18.06
N SER A 49 3.41 -4.10 -17.42
CA SER A 49 3.00 -5.33 -16.74
C SER A 49 2.42 -6.37 -17.71
N VAL A 50 2.17 -6.00 -18.96
CA VAL A 50 1.65 -6.88 -20.04
C VAL A 50 2.73 -7.27 -21.03
N LEU A 51 3.55 -6.30 -21.45
CA LEU A 51 4.64 -6.52 -22.38
C LEU A 51 5.78 -7.34 -21.75
N SER A 52 6.61 -7.96 -22.59
CA SER A 52 7.87 -8.53 -22.11
C SER A 52 8.77 -7.42 -21.53
N PRO A 53 9.73 -7.75 -20.63
CA PRO A 53 10.62 -6.75 -20.04
C PRO A 53 11.37 -5.90 -21.09
N ASP A 54 11.84 -6.52 -22.17
CA ASP A 54 12.58 -5.81 -23.22
C ASP A 54 11.67 -4.90 -24.06
N GLU A 55 10.47 -5.36 -24.41
CA GLU A 55 9.46 -4.52 -25.08
C GLU A 55 9.02 -3.34 -24.19
N SER A 56 8.93 -3.56 -22.87
CA SER A 56 8.57 -2.54 -21.89
C SER A 56 9.63 -1.44 -21.81
N VAL A 57 10.92 -1.82 -21.77
CA VAL A 57 12.03 -0.86 -21.78
C VAL A 57 12.04 -0.05 -23.08
N LEU A 58 11.91 -0.71 -24.23
CA LEU A 58 11.88 -0.03 -25.53
C LEU A 58 10.71 0.94 -25.66
N LEU A 59 9.52 0.56 -25.19
CA LEU A 59 8.35 1.44 -25.19
C LEU A 59 8.59 2.68 -24.33
N VAL A 60 9.08 2.50 -23.11
CA VAL A 60 9.27 3.63 -22.18
C VAL A 60 10.37 4.58 -22.66
N GLU A 61 11.43 4.05 -23.28
CA GLU A 61 12.47 4.88 -23.90
C GLU A 61 11.98 5.71 -25.09
N SER A 62 10.91 5.27 -25.76
CA SER A 62 10.29 6.05 -26.84
C SER A 62 9.49 7.26 -26.35
N ILE A 63 9.24 7.36 -25.03
CA ILE A 63 8.43 8.42 -24.43
C ILE A 63 9.35 9.45 -23.77
N PRO A 64 9.31 10.73 -24.20
CA PRO A 64 10.13 11.78 -23.61
C PRO A 64 9.92 11.89 -22.09
N ARG A 65 11.02 11.98 -21.34
CA ARG A 65 11.01 12.11 -19.88
C ARG A 65 10.30 10.98 -19.14
N ALA A 66 10.27 9.79 -19.73
CA ALA A 66 9.84 8.58 -19.05
C ALA A 66 11.03 7.66 -18.70
N ALA A 67 10.91 6.92 -17.61
CA ALA A 67 11.87 5.90 -17.21
C ALA A 67 11.15 4.73 -16.54
N CYS A 68 11.67 3.50 -16.66
CA CYS A 68 11.08 2.35 -16.00
C CYS A 68 12.10 1.42 -15.35
N LEU A 69 11.62 0.69 -14.35
CA LEU A 69 12.28 -0.46 -13.75
C LEU A 69 11.28 -1.61 -13.68
N ILE A 70 11.63 -2.68 -14.38
CA ILE A 70 10.90 -3.94 -14.40
C ILE A 70 11.68 -4.96 -13.59
N VAL A 71 10.98 -5.63 -12.68
CA VAL A 71 11.50 -6.77 -11.92
C VAL A 71 10.72 -8.00 -12.35
N THR A 72 11.41 -9.00 -12.88
CA THR A 72 10.82 -10.26 -13.33
C THR A 72 10.62 -11.23 -12.17
N ALA A 73 9.85 -12.30 -12.40
CA ALA A 73 9.60 -13.34 -11.39
C ALA A 73 10.87 -14.10 -10.93
N ASN A 74 11.92 -14.14 -11.76
CA ASN A 74 13.22 -14.72 -11.40
C ASN A 74 14.18 -13.71 -10.72
N GLY A 75 13.69 -12.51 -10.38
CA GLY A 75 14.46 -11.47 -9.71
C GLY A 75 15.39 -10.66 -10.62
N GLN A 76 15.35 -10.86 -11.94
CA GLN A 76 16.11 -10.04 -12.89
C GLN A 76 15.51 -8.63 -12.96
N ARG A 77 16.40 -7.64 -13.10
CA ARG A 77 16.05 -6.22 -13.20
C ARG A 77 16.32 -5.74 -14.62
N HIS A 78 15.30 -5.19 -15.27
CA HIS A 78 15.40 -4.53 -16.57
C HIS A 78 15.04 -3.06 -16.35
N ALA A 79 15.93 -2.14 -16.70
CA ALA A 79 15.71 -0.72 -16.50
C ALA A 79 15.98 0.05 -17.79
N SER A 80 15.21 1.11 -18.04
CA SER A 80 15.51 2.04 -19.13
C SER A 80 16.81 2.79 -18.85
N ALA A 81 17.51 3.24 -19.90
CA ALA A 81 18.75 4.01 -19.77
C ALA A 81 18.55 5.30 -18.93
N SER A 82 17.34 5.86 -18.97
CA SER A 82 16.90 7.02 -18.20
C SER A 82 16.56 6.73 -16.73
N TRP A 83 16.58 5.46 -16.31
CA TRP A 83 16.25 5.09 -14.94
C TRP A 83 17.34 5.55 -13.97
N PRO A 84 17.02 6.35 -12.93
CA PRO A 84 17.98 6.78 -11.93
C PRO A 84 18.30 5.60 -10.99
N GLY A 85 19.20 4.70 -11.40
CA GLY A 85 19.78 3.70 -10.50
C GLY A 85 20.72 4.37 -9.48
N GLU A 86 20.69 3.94 -8.20
CA GLU A 86 21.53 4.31 -7.02
C GLU A 86 22.03 5.77 -6.83
N ARG A 87 21.66 6.69 -7.70
CA ARG A 87 21.90 8.12 -7.68
C ARG A 87 20.57 8.83 -7.55
N LEU A 88 19.94 8.66 -6.39
CA LEU A 88 18.89 9.56 -5.89
C LEU A 88 19.47 10.91 -5.40
N SER A 89 20.61 11.34 -5.94
CA SER A 89 21.27 12.62 -5.62
C SER A 89 21.35 13.60 -6.80
N ALA A 90 20.79 13.26 -7.96
CA ALA A 90 20.78 14.16 -9.11
C ALA A 90 19.44 14.09 -9.85
N LEU A 91 18.37 14.56 -9.21
CA LEU A 91 17.21 15.03 -9.98
C LEU A 91 17.60 16.38 -10.61
N PRO A 92 17.29 16.64 -11.89
CA PRO A 92 17.35 17.99 -12.42
C PRO A 92 16.41 18.85 -11.57
N SER A 93 16.96 19.93 -10.99
CA SER A 93 16.18 20.88 -10.21
C SER A 93 15.04 21.42 -11.06
N PHE A 94 13.80 21.27 -10.60
CA PHE A 94 12.67 21.97 -11.17
C PHE A 94 12.89 23.48 -10.98
N PRO A 95 12.71 24.32 -12.01
CA PRO A 95 12.75 25.76 -11.83
C PRO A 95 11.53 26.15 -10.98
N GLY A 96 11.72 26.34 -9.68
CA GLY A 96 10.66 26.77 -8.77
C GLY A 96 10.82 26.44 -7.29
N GLU A 97 11.67 25.47 -6.90
CA GLU A 97 11.85 25.13 -5.48
C GLU A 97 13.27 25.37 -5.02
N THR A 98 13.44 26.41 -4.19
CA THR A 98 14.65 26.67 -3.41
C THR A 98 14.83 25.56 -2.38
N VAL A 99 15.78 24.68 -2.64
CA VAL A 99 16.22 23.62 -1.72
C VAL A 99 17.16 24.22 -0.68
N ALA A 100 16.83 24.11 0.61
CA ALA A 100 17.77 24.39 1.68
C ALA A 100 18.85 23.30 1.69
N SER A 101 20.10 23.76 1.54
CA SER A 101 21.34 23.00 1.46
C SER A 101 21.68 22.31 2.79
N VAL A 102 22.01 21.01 2.75
CA VAL A 102 23.00 20.41 3.64
C VAL A 102 23.93 19.54 2.80
N GLN A 103 25.20 19.93 2.71
CA GLN A 103 26.26 19.21 2.02
C GLN A 103 26.95 18.17 2.93
N PRO A 104 27.64 17.18 2.34
CA PRO A 104 28.05 15.94 2.98
C PRO A 104 29.50 15.98 3.51
N ALA A 105 29.85 15.07 4.41
CA ALA A 105 31.24 14.82 4.81
C ALA A 105 31.62 13.36 4.60
N GLY A 106 32.65 13.16 3.78
CA GLY A 106 33.68 12.13 4.00
C GLY A 106 33.48 10.76 3.37
N VAL A 107 34.07 10.55 2.20
CA VAL A 107 34.36 9.22 1.62
C VAL A 107 35.51 8.57 2.37
N ALA A 108 35.34 7.30 2.78
CA ALA A 108 36.46 6.37 2.92
C ALA A 108 36.01 4.97 2.48
N THR A 109 36.70 4.46 1.47
CA THR A 109 36.57 3.13 0.89
C THR A 109 37.14 2.08 1.84
N SER A 110 36.49 0.91 1.96
CA SER A 110 37.07 -0.42 1.74
C SER A 110 36.46 -1.53 2.62
N THR A 111 36.22 -2.67 1.98
CA THR A 111 36.37 -4.06 2.47
C THR A 111 35.47 -4.57 3.61
N THR A 112 34.68 -5.59 3.27
CA THR A 112 34.27 -6.75 4.08
C THR A 112 33.60 -6.52 5.45
N GLU A 113 32.46 -7.19 5.63
CA GLU A 113 31.74 -7.40 6.89
C GLU A 113 31.05 -6.18 7.54
N SER A 114 29.74 -6.07 7.32
CA SER A 114 28.73 -6.26 8.38
C SER A 114 27.36 -5.84 7.84
N ARG A 115 26.39 -6.75 7.90
CA ARG A 115 24.97 -6.35 7.85
C ARG A 115 24.74 -5.46 9.07
N SER A 116 24.62 -4.15 8.88
CA SER A 116 23.92 -3.32 9.85
C SER A 116 22.48 -3.84 9.90
N ARG A 117 22.13 -4.52 10.99
CA ARG A 117 20.75 -4.88 11.31
C ARG A 117 19.96 -3.58 11.44
N GLU A 118 19.31 -3.15 10.36
CA GLU A 118 18.20 -2.20 10.50
C GLU A 118 17.15 -2.89 11.36
N THR A 119 16.92 -2.34 12.55
CA THR A 119 15.82 -2.77 13.41
C THR A 119 14.52 -2.42 12.69
N GLY A 120 13.93 -3.40 12.02
CA GLY A 120 12.67 -3.24 11.30
C GLY A 120 11.51 -3.47 12.26
N HIS A 121 10.48 -2.65 12.16
CA HIS A 121 9.19 -2.94 12.80
C HIS A 121 8.26 -3.45 11.71
N GLU A 122 7.63 -4.60 11.91
CA GLU A 122 6.66 -5.13 10.95
C GLU A 122 5.40 -5.54 11.71
N MET A 123 4.28 -4.90 11.37
CA MET A 123 2.96 -5.30 11.82
C MET A 123 2.16 -5.81 10.62
N VAL A 124 1.61 -7.01 10.75
CA VAL A 124 0.71 -7.63 9.77
C VAL A 124 -0.67 -7.74 10.40
N VAL A 125 -1.67 -7.21 9.70
CA VAL A 125 -3.08 -7.27 10.08
C VAL A 125 -3.80 -8.11 9.04
N ASP A 126 -4.13 -9.33 9.43
CA ASP A 126 -4.97 -10.23 8.65
C ASP A 126 -6.42 -10.06 9.08
N PHE A 127 -7.35 -9.92 8.15
CA PHE A 127 -8.77 -9.86 8.46
C PHE A 127 -9.63 -10.50 7.37
N GLU A 128 -10.79 -11.00 7.78
CA GLU A 128 -11.75 -11.64 6.90
C GLU A 128 -13.03 -10.82 6.81
N ILE A 129 -13.40 -10.38 5.60
CA ILE A 129 -14.71 -9.79 5.34
C ILE A 129 -15.71 -10.94 5.17
N ARG A 130 -16.74 -10.96 6.02
CA ARG A 130 -17.80 -11.97 5.96
C ARG A 130 -18.72 -11.74 4.77
N ARG A 131 -19.24 -12.85 4.26
CA ARG A 131 -20.43 -12.83 3.40
C ARG A 131 -21.66 -12.58 4.27
N SER A 132 -22.54 -11.69 3.84
CA SER A 132 -23.85 -11.53 4.48
C SER A 132 -24.71 -12.75 4.21
N GLU A 133 -25.43 -13.22 5.23
CA GLU A 133 -26.39 -14.32 5.08
C GLU A 133 -27.64 -13.90 4.29
N ASP A 134 -27.92 -12.59 4.22
CA ASP A 134 -29.04 -12.01 3.46
C ASP A 134 -28.63 -11.73 1.99
N ASP A 135 -28.65 -12.78 1.17
CA ASP A 135 -27.96 -12.86 -0.14
C ASP A 135 -28.70 -12.15 -1.30
N ARG A 136 -29.90 -11.58 -1.08
CA ARG A 136 -30.72 -11.01 -2.17
C ARG A 136 -30.26 -9.64 -2.66
N ARG A 137 -29.43 -8.93 -1.89
CA ARG A 137 -28.96 -7.58 -2.22
C ARG A 137 -27.59 -7.27 -1.60
N TYR A 138 -26.65 -8.21 -1.67
CA TYR A 138 -25.31 -8.06 -1.09
C TYR A 138 -24.57 -6.86 -1.68
N ARG A 139 -24.16 -5.93 -0.81
CA ARG A 139 -23.28 -4.80 -1.13
C ARG A 139 -21.92 -5.02 -0.47
N ARG A 140 -20.84 -4.73 -1.21
CA ARG A 140 -19.48 -4.79 -0.66
C ARG A 140 -19.33 -3.73 0.43
N PRO A 141 -18.87 -4.09 1.64
CA PRO A 141 -18.66 -3.10 2.68
C PRO A 141 -17.49 -2.19 2.33
N TYR A 142 -17.55 -0.98 2.86
CA TYR A 142 -16.41 -0.08 2.94
C TYR A 142 -15.62 -0.50 4.18
N VAL A 143 -14.30 -0.51 4.07
CA VAL A 143 -13.43 -0.94 5.18
C VAL A 143 -12.27 0.03 5.32
N ALA A 144 -12.03 0.51 6.53
CA ALA A 144 -10.83 1.26 6.87
C ALA A 144 -10.02 0.52 7.93
N VAL A 145 -8.71 0.52 7.76
CA VAL A 145 -7.72 0.03 8.73
C VAL A 145 -6.70 1.13 8.95
N TRP A 146 -6.55 1.59 10.20
CA TRP A 146 -5.64 2.68 10.53
C TRP A 146 -5.11 2.55 11.97
N VAL A 147 -4.08 3.33 12.26
CA VAL A 147 -3.44 3.40 13.58
C VAL A 147 -3.63 4.81 14.16
N GLU A 148 -4.08 4.86 15.41
CA GLU A 148 -4.15 6.06 16.24
C GLU A 148 -3.05 6.04 17.31
N ASP A 149 -2.55 7.22 17.71
CA ASP A 149 -1.70 7.36 18.89
C ASP A 149 -2.50 7.28 20.20
N LYS A 150 -1.81 7.44 21.34
CA LYS A 150 -2.40 7.44 22.69
C LYS A 150 -3.48 8.53 22.90
N ASP A 151 -3.41 9.62 22.15
CA ASP A 151 -4.31 10.77 22.24
C ASP A 151 -5.49 10.65 21.24
N GLY A 152 -5.49 9.61 20.39
CA GLY A 152 -6.51 9.35 19.38
C GLY A 152 -6.23 10.04 18.04
N TYR A 153 -5.02 10.57 17.83
CA TYR A 153 -4.66 11.18 16.56
C TYR A 153 -4.36 10.11 15.49
N PRO A 154 -4.92 10.20 14.28
CA PRO A 154 -4.71 9.20 13.22
C PRO A 154 -3.32 9.33 12.59
N VAL A 155 -2.41 8.42 12.95
CA VAL A 155 -1.00 8.43 12.54
C VAL A 155 -0.80 7.88 11.13
N LYS A 156 -1.54 6.82 10.77
CA LYS A 156 -1.39 6.13 9.48
C LYS A 156 -2.67 5.45 9.06
N THR A 157 -3.13 5.72 7.83
CA THR A 157 -4.15 4.88 7.18
C THR A 157 -3.44 3.74 6.45
N LEU A 158 -3.67 2.50 6.89
CA LEU A 158 -3.02 1.31 6.35
C LEU A 158 -3.75 0.75 5.12
N SER A 159 -5.08 0.78 5.17
CA SER A 159 -5.91 0.34 4.04
C SER A 159 -7.25 1.04 4.08
N LEU A 160 -7.73 1.45 2.90
CA LEU A 160 -9.01 2.13 2.74
C LEU A 160 -9.74 1.55 1.53
N PHE A 161 -10.74 0.70 1.77
CA PHE A 161 -11.59 0.11 0.74
C PHE A 161 -12.86 0.94 0.59
N LEU A 162 -12.96 1.70 -0.49
CA LEU A 162 -14.09 2.55 -0.81
C LEU A 162 -14.63 2.22 -2.21
N MET A 163 -15.88 2.54 -2.47
CA MET A 163 -16.41 2.45 -3.83
C MET A 163 -16.07 3.77 -4.51
N THR A 164 -15.11 3.75 -5.41
CA THR A 164 -14.62 4.97 -6.09
C THR A 164 -15.38 5.26 -7.39
N ASN A 165 -16.08 4.27 -7.93
CA ASN A 165 -16.82 4.37 -9.18
C ASN A 165 -18.34 4.31 -8.96
N ASP A 166 -19.10 4.74 -9.97
CA ASP A 166 -20.56 4.96 -10.03
C ASP A 166 -21.38 4.25 -8.92
N PRO A 167 -22.01 5.00 -7.99
CA PRO A 167 -22.22 6.44 -8.02
C PRO A 167 -21.16 7.25 -7.25
N GLY A 168 -19.94 6.72 -7.13
CA GLY A 168 -18.81 7.33 -6.42
C GLY A 168 -18.79 6.98 -4.91
N PRO A 169 -17.86 7.56 -4.13
CA PRO A 169 -17.74 7.29 -2.70
C PRO A 169 -18.89 7.99 -1.98
N ARG A 170 -20.15 7.56 -2.14
CA ARG A 170 -21.28 8.20 -1.44
C ARG A 170 -21.29 7.87 0.05
N TRP A 171 -20.78 6.70 0.39
CA TRP A 171 -20.93 6.11 1.72
C TRP A 171 -19.64 6.12 2.53
N HIS A 172 -18.62 6.90 2.13
CA HIS A 172 -17.37 7.02 2.90
C HIS A 172 -17.61 7.67 4.27
N ARG A 173 -18.67 8.50 4.39
CA ARG A 173 -19.13 9.09 5.66
C ARG A 173 -19.72 8.07 6.63
N ASP A 174 -20.07 6.86 6.15
CA ASP A 174 -20.57 5.78 7.01
C ASP A 174 -19.43 5.07 7.75
N LEU A 175 -18.18 5.22 7.31
CA LEU A 175 -17.00 5.00 8.14
C LEU A 175 -16.87 6.18 9.10
N ARG A 176 -17.81 6.30 10.03
CA ARG A 176 -18.03 7.49 10.87
C ARG A 176 -16.78 7.89 11.63
N ARG A 177 -16.04 6.93 12.18
CA ARG A 177 -14.85 7.23 12.98
C ARG A 177 -13.70 7.63 12.06
N TRP A 178 -13.35 6.79 11.09
CA TRP A 178 -12.28 7.09 10.16
C TRP A 178 -12.52 8.41 9.41
N TYR A 179 -13.76 8.69 8.96
CA TYR A 179 -14.10 9.94 8.28
C TYR A 179 -13.93 11.17 9.20
N SER A 180 -14.27 11.06 10.48
CA SER A 180 -14.03 12.14 11.45
C SER A 180 -12.53 12.38 11.63
N ASP A 181 -11.76 11.31 11.79
CA ASP A 181 -10.30 11.38 11.98
C ASP A 181 -9.60 11.93 10.73
N GLU A 182 -10.06 11.53 9.55
CA GLU A 182 -9.63 12.02 8.25
C GLU A 182 -9.81 13.53 8.12
N GLN A 183 -10.94 14.08 8.55
CA GLN A 183 -11.21 15.53 8.51
C GLN A 183 -10.26 16.30 9.44
N VAL A 184 -10.02 15.79 10.65
CA VAL A 184 -9.08 16.38 11.61
C VAL A 184 -7.67 16.39 11.02
N ARG A 185 -7.25 15.28 10.40
CA ARG A 185 -5.92 15.18 9.79
C ARG A 185 -5.78 16.05 8.56
N ASN A 186 -6.76 16.06 7.65
CA ASN A 186 -6.72 16.91 6.46
C ASN A 186 -6.63 18.40 6.85
N LEU A 187 -7.32 18.81 7.92
CA LEU A 187 -7.17 20.18 8.45
C LEU A 187 -5.74 20.46 8.96
N ALA A 188 -5.06 19.47 9.53
CA ALA A 188 -3.71 19.60 10.07
C ALA A 188 -2.59 19.46 9.02
N GLU A 189 -2.76 18.60 8.03
CA GLU A 189 -1.73 18.15 7.09
C GLU A 189 -2.00 18.58 5.63
N GLY A 190 -3.22 19.00 5.29
CA GLY A 190 -3.60 19.45 3.95
C GLY A 190 -3.64 18.35 2.87
N SER A 191 -3.63 17.08 3.25
CA SER A 191 -3.57 15.93 2.33
C SER A 191 -4.93 15.23 2.18
N ASP A 192 -5.34 14.92 0.95
CA ASP A 192 -6.51 14.09 0.64
C ASP A 192 -6.10 12.60 0.48
N LEU A 193 -6.35 11.79 1.52
CA LEU A 193 -6.06 10.36 1.48
C LEU A 193 -7.07 9.56 0.65
N ILE A 194 -8.30 10.06 0.44
CA ILE A 194 -9.28 9.35 -0.39
C ILE A 194 -8.74 9.25 -1.82
N ALA A 195 -8.14 10.32 -2.34
CA ALA A 195 -7.53 10.32 -3.66
C ALA A 195 -6.25 9.45 -3.74
N THR A 196 -5.53 9.29 -2.63
CA THR A 196 -4.12 8.80 -2.65
C THR A 196 -3.94 7.36 -2.15
N VAL A 197 -4.77 6.90 -1.20
CA VAL A 197 -4.62 5.56 -0.57
C VAL A 197 -5.89 4.69 -0.65
N SER A 198 -6.98 5.20 -1.23
CA SER A 198 -8.18 4.39 -1.39
C SER A 198 -8.02 3.32 -2.48
N LYS A 199 -8.65 2.17 -2.25
CA LYS A 199 -8.75 1.05 -3.18
C LYS A 199 -10.23 0.68 -3.36
N PRO A 200 -10.64 0.09 -4.50
CA PRO A 200 -12.01 -0.35 -4.71
C PRO A 200 -12.47 -1.34 -3.63
N THR A 201 -13.77 -1.27 -3.26
CA THR A 201 -14.39 -2.22 -2.33
C THR A 201 -14.13 -3.67 -2.72
N ARG A 202 -13.93 -4.51 -1.71
CA ARG A 202 -13.52 -5.90 -1.85
C ARG A 202 -14.70 -6.85 -1.61
N ASN A 203 -14.65 -8.03 -2.23
CA ASN A 203 -15.62 -9.11 -2.00
C ASN A 203 -15.41 -9.73 -0.59
N PRO A 204 -16.33 -10.56 -0.09
CA PRO A 204 -16.03 -11.45 1.04
C PRO A 204 -14.74 -12.22 0.80
N GLY A 205 -13.93 -12.39 1.85
CA GLY A 205 -12.64 -13.07 1.75
C GLY A 205 -11.62 -12.55 2.74
N LYS A 206 -10.40 -13.10 2.64
CA LYS A 206 -9.27 -12.79 3.52
C LYS A 206 -8.37 -11.74 2.90
N TYR A 207 -7.95 -10.79 3.72
CA TYR A 207 -7.09 -9.67 3.36
C TYR A 207 -5.96 -9.54 4.37
N SER A 208 -4.80 -9.06 3.90
CA SER A 208 -3.63 -8.82 4.74
C SER A 208 -3.10 -7.43 4.43
N VAL A 209 -2.76 -6.69 5.48
CA VAL A 209 -2.19 -5.35 5.39
C VAL A 209 -0.93 -5.30 6.24
N ASN A 210 0.15 -4.77 5.68
CA ASN A 210 1.41 -4.61 6.38
C ASN A 210 1.64 -3.16 6.80
N TRP A 211 2.37 -2.99 7.88
CA TRP A 211 2.81 -1.70 8.37
C TRP A 211 4.24 -1.79 8.87
N ASP A 212 5.06 -0.83 8.47
CA ASP A 212 6.47 -0.73 8.77
C ASP A 212 6.78 0.23 9.94
N GLY A 213 5.75 0.70 10.65
CA GLY A 213 5.88 1.64 11.75
C GLY A 213 6.05 3.10 11.32
N ARG A 214 5.77 3.43 10.06
CA ARG A 214 5.85 4.81 9.56
C ARG A 214 4.50 5.50 9.48
N ASP A 215 4.49 6.82 9.63
CA ASP A 215 3.31 7.67 9.45
C ASP A 215 2.96 7.89 7.95
N ASN A 216 1.94 8.69 7.67
CA ASN A 216 1.53 9.01 6.29
C ASN A 216 2.63 9.75 5.50
N ALA A 217 3.50 10.50 6.17
CA ALA A 217 4.64 11.20 5.58
C ALA A 217 5.87 10.29 5.37
N GLY A 218 5.81 9.02 5.80
CA GLY A 218 6.91 8.06 5.68
C GLY A 218 7.96 8.20 6.79
N LYS A 219 7.69 8.99 7.84
CA LYS A 219 8.58 9.12 8.99
C LYS A 219 8.30 8.01 10.01
N LEU A 220 9.36 7.45 10.58
CA LEU A 220 9.23 6.45 11.64
C LEU A 220 8.63 7.09 12.90
N ILE A 221 7.63 6.43 13.47
CA ILE A 221 6.94 6.92 14.67
C ILE A 221 7.72 6.56 15.94
N ALA A 222 7.46 7.27 17.03
CA ALA A 222 8.10 6.98 18.31
C ALA A 222 7.55 5.68 18.95
N PRO A 223 8.36 4.89 19.66
CA PRO A 223 7.86 3.82 20.54
C PRO A 223 6.82 4.36 21.52
N GLY A 224 5.75 3.60 21.77
CA GLY A 224 4.62 4.09 22.58
C GLY A 224 3.38 3.20 22.53
N GLU A 225 2.33 3.65 23.21
CA GLU A 225 1.00 3.03 23.14
C GLU A 225 0.27 3.56 21.91
N TYR A 226 -0.29 2.64 21.12
CA TYR A 226 -1.06 2.92 19.91
C TYR A 226 -2.32 2.07 19.89
N THR A 227 -3.30 2.48 19.09
CA THR A 227 -4.52 1.71 18.86
C THR A 227 -4.65 1.40 17.37
N LEU A 228 -4.77 0.13 17.02
CA LEU A 228 -5.19 -0.31 15.69
C LEU A 228 -6.72 -0.33 15.63
N LEU A 229 -7.27 0.20 14.54
CA LEU A 229 -8.70 0.22 14.29
C LEU A 229 -9.02 -0.47 12.96
N ILE A 230 -10.08 -1.27 12.97
CA ILE A 230 -10.67 -1.89 11.78
C ILE A 230 -12.15 -1.52 11.78
N GLU A 231 -12.56 -0.69 10.83
CA GLU A 231 -13.94 -0.23 10.68
C GLU A 231 -14.52 -0.79 9.40
N ALA A 232 -15.76 -1.28 9.48
CA ALA A 232 -16.51 -1.77 8.35
C ALA A 232 -17.93 -1.20 8.37
N ALA A 233 -18.35 -0.64 7.24
CA ALA A 233 -19.68 -0.08 7.06
C ALA A 233 -20.25 -0.53 5.72
N ARG A 234 -21.55 -0.86 5.69
CA ARG A 234 -22.21 -1.32 4.47
C ARG A 234 -23.46 -0.50 4.18
N GLU A 235 -23.68 -0.17 2.90
CA GLU A 235 -24.92 0.46 2.43
C GLU A 235 -26.15 -0.37 2.87
N HIS A 236 -27.04 0.27 3.64
CA HIS A 236 -28.21 -0.36 4.27
C HIS A 236 -27.89 -1.59 5.14
N GLY A 237 -26.64 -1.77 5.55
CA GLY A 237 -26.17 -2.88 6.36
C GLY A 237 -25.74 -2.45 7.75
N THR A 238 -24.78 -3.18 8.32
CA THR A 238 -24.30 -2.89 9.67
C THR A 238 -23.08 -1.99 9.67
N TYR A 239 -22.88 -1.34 10.82
CA TYR A 239 -21.68 -0.60 11.16
C TYR A 239 -20.92 -1.38 12.24
N GLN A 240 -19.64 -1.64 12.03
CA GLN A 240 -18.81 -2.40 12.95
C GLN A 240 -17.45 -1.71 13.11
N LEU A 241 -16.99 -1.61 14.36
CA LEU A 241 -15.69 -1.05 14.69
C LEU A 241 -14.96 -1.98 15.67
N MET A 242 -13.77 -2.40 15.31
CA MET A 242 -12.85 -3.16 16.15
C MET A 242 -11.69 -2.26 16.56
N LYS A 243 -11.27 -2.37 17.82
CA LYS A 243 -10.13 -1.65 18.36
C LYS A 243 -9.19 -2.62 19.05
N HIS A 244 -7.90 -2.42 18.86
CA HIS A 244 -6.87 -3.21 19.51
C HIS A 244 -5.73 -2.30 19.95
N LYS A 245 -5.54 -2.18 21.25
CA LYS A 245 -4.41 -1.43 21.83
C LYS A 245 -3.16 -2.29 21.81
N PHE A 246 -2.03 -1.69 21.46
CA PHE A 246 -0.75 -2.37 21.42
C PHE A 246 0.42 -1.43 21.73
N GLN A 247 1.57 -2.01 22.06
CA GLN A 247 2.81 -1.27 22.34
C GLN A 247 3.76 -1.34 21.15
N PHE A 248 3.95 -0.22 20.45
CA PHE A 248 4.94 -0.10 19.38
C PHE A 248 6.35 0.07 19.96
N GLY A 249 7.33 -0.60 19.36
CA GLY A 249 8.70 -0.69 19.90
C GLY A 249 8.84 -1.59 21.14
N GLY A 250 7.76 -2.29 21.52
CA GLY A 250 7.75 -3.30 22.58
C GLY A 250 8.07 -4.71 22.07
N LYS A 251 7.73 -5.71 22.88
CA LYS A 251 7.88 -7.14 22.52
C LYS A 251 7.00 -7.51 21.32
N SER A 252 7.48 -8.42 20.49
CA SER A 252 6.68 -9.06 19.44
C SER A 252 5.45 -9.75 20.05
N PHE A 253 4.31 -9.69 19.37
CA PHE A 253 3.07 -10.30 19.82
C PHE A 253 2.25 -10.81 18.63
N GLU A 254 1.33 -11.72 18.92
CA GLU A 254 0.36 -12.21 17.97
C GLU A 254 -0.98 -12.40 18.68
N GLU A 255 -2.00 -11.65 18.26
CA GLU A 255 -3.31 -11.64 18.90
C GLU A 255 -4.42 -11.83 17.88
N THR A 256 -5.47 -12.56 18.28
CA THR A 256 -6.67 -12.74 17.47
C THR A 256 -7.81 -11.96 18.08
N LEU A 257 -8.39 -11.07 17.29
CA LEU A 257 -9.51 -10.23 17.67
C LEU A 257 -10.83 -10.97 17.40
N LYS A 258 -11.78 -10.80 18.32
CA LYS A 258 -13.12 -11.37 18.18
C LYS A 258 -13.83 -10.78 16.96
N GLY A 259 -14.21 -11.64 16.02
CA GLY A 259 -15.00 -11.24 14.86
C GLY A 259 -16.39 -10.71 15.21
N ASN A 260 -16.98 -9.99 14.27
CA ASN A 260 -18.31 -9.41 14.30
C ASN A 260 -19.10 -9.75 13.02
N VAL A 261 -20.17 -9.02 12.74
CA VAL A 261 -21.08 -9.27 11.60
C VAL A 261 -20.38 -9.03 10.25
N GLU A 262 -19.55 -7.99 10.15
CA GLU A 262 -18.86 -7.63 8.89
C GLU A 262 -17.47 -8.26 8.79
N ILE A 263 -16.74 -8.34 9.90
CA ILE A 263 -15.37 -8.85 9.99
C ILE A 263 -15.39 -10.18 10.74
N GLY A 264 -15.20 -11.29 10.03
CA GLY A 264 -15.37 -12.63 10.61
C GLY A 264 -14.26 -13.07 11.54
N SER A 265 -13.05 -12.61 11.27
CA SER A 265 -11.88 -12.76 12.12
C SER A 265 -10.89 -11.64 11.80
N ALA A 266 -10.10 -11.25 12.78
CA ALA A 266 -8.92 -10.44 12.55
C ALA A 266 -7.78 -10.94 13.42
N LYS A 267 -6.57 -10.97 12.88
CA LYS A 267 -5.35 -11.36 13.56
C LYS A 267 -4.32 -10.26 13.36
N VAL A 268 -3.69 -9.85 14.45
CA VAL A 268 -2.65 -8.83 14.45
C VAL A 268 -1.37 -9.51 14.89
N LYS A 269 -0.36 -9.43 14.05
CA LYS A 269 0.98 -9.93 14.33
C LYS A 269 1.94 -8.76 14.28
N TYR A 270 2.71 -8.56 15.32
CA TYR A 270 3.76 -7.53 15.37
C TYR A 270 5.10 -8.21 15.67
N GLU A 271 6.08 -7.91 14.84
CA GLU A 271 7.45 -8.37 15.00
C GLU A 271 8.41 -7.19 15.00
N GLN A 272 9.28 -7.15 16.00
CA GLN A 272 10.48 -6.35 15.95
C GLN A 272 11.57 -7.20 15.27
N ARG A 273 11.89 -6.90 14.00
CA ARG A 273 13.03 -7.48 13.30
C ARG A 273 14.31 -6.88 13.88
N GLY A 274 14.82 -7.52 14.93
CA GLY A 274 16.04 -7.09 15.59
C GLY A 274 16.36 -7.92 16.83
N ASN A 275 16.86 -9.14 16.63
CA ASN A 275 18.01 -9.65 17.39
C ASN A 275 18.80 -10.71 16.62
#